data_AF-A0A2N1VBD7-F1
#
_entry.id   AF-A0A2N1VBD7-F1
#
_cell.length_a   1.000
_cell.length_b   1.000
_cell.length_c   1.000
_cell.angle_alpha   90.00
_cell.angle_beta   90.00
_cell.angle_gamma   90.00
#
_symmetry.space_group_name_H-M   'P 1'
#
loop_
_entity.id
_entity.type
_entity.pdbx_description
1 polymer ?
#
loop_
_entity_poly.entity_id
_entity_poly.type
_entity_poly.pdbx_seq_one_letter_code
_entity_poly.pdbx_strand_id
1 'polypeptide(L)'
;MNNENKFRQPLVIIAFTIITLFAVSFIKVDYEIPQLNFKLKNVDLVSDIKVDPPVEPISSMNSRHRVTKASFGFTNIFSSHNSLLEPEIEHSDSYSVPVYQGKKTPVTGNVKQLSYFFDALKNSKSKTVRIAHYGDSAIEGDLITADLRESFQSKFGGNGVGWLGITSQDITFRQTTKHSFSDNWES
;
A
#
# COMPACT_ATOMS: atom_id res chain seq x y z
N MET A 1 39.90 -17.01 28.21
CA MET A 1 38.91 -16.72 27.14
C MET A 1 37.67 -16.16 27.81
N ASN A 2 37.44 -14.85 27.71
CA ASN A 2 36.28 -14.22 28.34
C ASN A 2 35.01 -14.54 27.54
N ASN A 3 34.14 -15.39 28.12
CA ASN A 3 32.79 -15.69 27.65
C ASN A 3 31.84 -14.53 28.00
N GLU A 4 32.07 -13.36 27.40
CA GLU A 4 31.14 -12.24 27.48
C GLU A 4 29.95 -12.52 26.56
N ASN A 5 28.77 -12.73 27.13
CA ASN A 5 27.55 -13.01 26.38
C ASN A 5 27.04 -11.72 25.70
N LYS A 6 27.50 -11.48 24.46
CA LYS A 6 27.21 -10.27 23.67
C LYS A 6 25.77 -10.18 23.16
N PHE A 7 24.92 -11.17 23.43
CA PHE A 7 23.53 -11.20 22.98
C PHE A 7 22.68 -10.03 23.52
N ARG A 8 23.09 -9.43 24.66
CA ARG A 8 22.40 -8.27 25.25
C ARG A 8 22.79 -6.94 24.62
N GLN A 9 23.93 -6.87 23.93
CA GLN A 9 24.46 -5.62 23.37
C GLN A 9 23.54 -5.02 22.29
N PRO A 10 22.99 -5.81 21.33
CA PRO A 10 22.05 -5.28 20.34
C PRO A 10 20.77 -4.73 20.97
N LEU A 11 20.23 -5.41 21.99
CA LEU A 11 19.01 -4.97 22.68
C LEU A 11 19.21 -3.64 23.42
N VAL A 12 20.37 -3.45 24.05
CA VAL A 12 20.72 -2.19 24.71
C VAL A 12 20.85 -1.05 23.70
N ILE A 13 21.43 -1.30 22.52
CA ILE A 13 21.53 -0.31 21.45
C ILE A 13 20.14 0.09 20.96
N ILE A 14 19.26 -0.87 20.69
CA ILE A 14 17.88 -0.60 20.25
C ILE A 14 17.11 0.21 21.29
N ALA A 15 17.18 -0.18 22.56
CA ALA A 15 16.52 0.54 23.65
C ALA A 15 17.04 1.98 23.78
N PHE A 16 18.36 2.18 23.68
CA PHE A 16 18.97 3.49 23.69
C PHE A 16 18.54 4.36 22.51
N THR A 17 18.45 3.79 21.30
CA THR A 17 17.96 4.48 20.10
C THR A 17 16.51 4.93 20.28
N ILE A 18 15.63 4.06 20.79
CA ILE A 18 14.21 4.41 21.03
C ILE A 18 14.10 5.55 22.06
N ILE A 19 14.83 5.48 23.17
CA ILE A 19 14.84 6.52 24.20
C ILE A 19 15.37 7.85 23.63
N THR A 20 16.42 7.79 22.81
CA THR A 20 17.01 8.97 22.18
C THR A 20 16.03 9.63 21.20
N LEU A 21 15.37 8.84 20.35
CA LEU A 21 14.34 9.36 19.44
C LEU A 21 13.15 9.94 20.19
N PHE A 22 12.71 9.30 21.27
CA PHE A 22 11.65 9.79 22.13
C PHE A 22 12.02 11.11 22.80
N ALA A 23 13.24 11.22 23.32
CA ALA A 23 13.75 12.46 23.90
C ALA A 23 13.84 13.61 22.88
N VAL A 24 14.29 13.32 21.65
CA VAL A 24 14.33 14.29 20.55
C VAL A 24 12.92 14.75 20.14
N SER A 25 11.91 13.89 20.26
CA SER A 25 10.51 14.24 19.95
C SER A 25 9.96 15.38 20.84
N PHE A 26 10.45 15.51 22.08
CA PHE A 26 10.03 16.61 22.97
C PHE A 26 10.70 17.95 22.66
N ILE A 27 11.76 17.96 21.84
CA ILE A 27 12.46 19.18 21.48
C ILE A 27 11.65 19.88 20.37
N LYS A 28 10.92 20.93 20.76
CA LYS A 28 10.24 21.82 19.82
C LYS A 28 11.27 22.72 19.14
N VAL A 29 11.86 22.24 18.05
CA VAL A 29 12.79 23.02 17.22
C VAL A 29 12.00 23.68 16.09
N ASP A 30 11.51 24.89 16.35
CA ASP A 30 11.07 25.79 15.29
C ASP A 30 12.26 26.69 14.92
N TYR A 31 13.18 26.17 14.09
CA TYR A 31 14.32 26.95 13.60
C TYR A 31 14.15 27.23 12.12
N GLU A 32 14.10 28.51 11.76
CA GLU A 32 14.13 28.97 10.38
C GLU A 32 15.59 29.12 9.96
N ILE A 33 16.06 28.30 9.03
CA ILE A 33 17.38 28.48 8.40
C ILE A 33 17.20 29.44 7.23
N PRO A 34 17.56 30.73 7.34
CA PRO A 34 17.19 31.75 6.35
C PRO A 34 17.87 31.56 4.99
N GLN A 35 18.91 30.72 4.94
CA GLN A 35 19.73 30.47 3.75
C GLN A 35 19.18 29.35 2.86
N LEU A 36 18.27 28.51 3.36
CA LEU A 36 17.82 27.31 2.64
C LEU A 36 16.29 27.23 2.43
N ASN A 37 15.53 28.25 2.84
CA ASN A 37 14.05 28.27 2.80
C ASN A 37 13.41 26.97 3.33
N PHE A 38 14.08 26.31 4.29
CA PHE A 38 13.68 25.02 4.82
C PHE A 38 13.16 25.23 6.23
N LYS A 39 11.88 24.93 6.45
CA LYS A 39 11.23 25.01 7.75
C LYS A 39 11.26 23.63 8.39
N LEU A 40 12.10 23.46 9.41
CA LEU A 40 12.03 22.27 10.25
C LEU A 40 10.67 22.26 10.96
N LYS A 41 9.92 21.17 10.79
CA LYS A 41 8.63 20.94 11.44
C LYS A 41 8.85 19.98 12.60
N ASN A 42 8.20 20.23 13.74
CA ASN A 42 8.19 19.30 14.85
C ASN A 42 7.65 17.92 14.39
N VAL A 43 8.42 16.86 14.68
CA VAL A 43 8.07 15.48 14.36
C VAL A 43 7.42 14.83 15.57
N ASP A 44 6.14 14.53 15.45
CA ASP A 44 5.35 13.83 16.47
C ASP A 44 5.31 12.33 16.17
N LEU A 45 6.16 11.57 16.85
CA LEU A 45 6.33 10.13 16.65
C LEU A 45 5.11 9.30 17.08
N VAL A 46 4.20 9.89 17.85
CA VAL A 46 2.97 9.24 18.33
C VAL A 46 1.72 9.78 17.63
N SER A 47 1.87 10.52 16.53
CA SER A 47 0.74 11.02 15.73
C SER A 47 -0.18 9.90 15.24
N ASP A 48 0.39 8.75 14.88
CA ASP A 48 -0.36 7.57 14.41
C ASP A 48 -1.15 6.84 15.54
N ILE A 49 -0.85 7.16 16.81
CA ILE A 49 -1.55 6.62 17.99
C ILE A 49 -2.58 7.63 18.53
N LYS A 50 -2.41 8.92 18.23
CA LYS A 50 -3.33 9.96 18.67
C LYS A 50 -4.64 9.84 17.89
N VAL A 51 -5.74 9.93 18.62
CA VAL A 51 -7.07 10.00 18.01
C VAL A 51 -7.15 11.32 17.25
N ASP A 52 -7.41 11.25 15.95
CA ASP A 52 -7.62 12.43 15.13
C ASP A 52 -8.80 13.25 15.67
N PRO A 53 -8.72 14.60 15.62
CA PRO A 53 -9.86 15.43 15.98
C PRO A 53 -11.06 15.07 15.09
N PRO A 54 -12.30 15.14 15.62
CA PRO A 54 -13.49 14.77 14.85
C PRO A 54 -13.59 15.59 13.57
N VAL A 55 -13.45 14.93 12.42
CA VAL A 55 -13.68 15.54 11.11
C VAL A 55 -15.19 15.57 10.88
N GLU A 56 -15.75 16.75 10.56
CA GLU A 56 -17.16 16.85 10.20
C GLU A 56 -17.46 16.01 8.94
N PRO A 57 -18.53 15.19 8.95
CA PRO A 57 -18.79 14.25 7.86
C PRO A 57 -19.18 14.98 6.57
N ILE A 58 -18.35 14.83 5.54
CA ILE A 58 -18.70 15.21 4.17
C ILE A 58 -19.65 14.14 3.61
N SER A 59 -20.81 14.62 3.13
CA SER A 59 -21.90 13.89 2.48
C SER A 59 -21.47 12.65 1.67
N SER A 60 -22.11 11.54 2.00
CA SER A 60 -21.93 10.18 1.48
C SER A 60 -22.08 10.05 -0.04
N MET A 61 -21.10 9.42 -0.69
CA MET A 61 -21.24 8.88 -2.04
C MET A 61 -20.97 7.37 -2.02
N ASN A 62 -22.05 6.59 -2.11
CA ASN A 62 -22.04 5.13 -2.07
C ASN A 62 -21.31 4.54 -3.29
N SER A 63 -20.09 4.04 -3.08
CA SER A 63 -19.36 3.23 -4.06
C SER A 63 -18.89 1.95 -3.36
N ARG A 64 -19.57 0.82 -3.61
CA ARG A 64 -19.09 -0.49 -3.14
C ARG A 64 -17.90 -0.90 -4.00
N HIS A 65 -16.68 -0.67 -3.52
CA HIS A 65 -15.46 -1.22 -4.08
C HIS A 65 -14.81 -2.10 -3.01
N ARG A 66 -14.65 -3.40 -3.29
CA ARG A 66 -13.89 -4.29 -2.41
C ARG A 66 -12.43 -3.99 -2.67
N VAL A 67 -11.75 -3.40 -1.69
CA VAL A 67 -10.30 -3.21 -1.73
C VAL A 67 -9.68 -4.28 -0.84
N THR A 68 -8.80 -5.08 -1.40
CA THR A 68 -8.02 -6.07 -0.65
C THR A 68 -6.94 -5.31 0.13
N LYS A 69 -7.00 -5.31 1.47
CA LYS A 69 -6.02 -4.60 2.30
C LYS A 69 -4.64 -5.28 2.21
N ALA A 70 -3.62 -4.47 1.97
CA ALA A 70 -2.22 -4.78 2.26
C ALA A 70 -2.01 -4.86 3.79
N SER A 71 -2.15 -6.05 4.39
CA SER A 71 -1.78 -6.24 5.78
C SER A 71 -0.30 -6.60 5.87
N PHE A 72 0.52 -5.70 6.42
CA PHE A 72 1.78 -6.12 7.04
C PHE A 72 1.43 -7.11 8.17
N GLY A 73 2.08 -8.28 8.17
CA GLY A 73 1.72 -9.46 8.97
C GLY A 73 1.91 -9.35 10.50
N PHE A 74 1.65 -8.20 11.11
CA PHE A 74 1.67 -8.02 12.57
C PHE A 74 0.36 -8.43 13.27
N THR A 75 -0.75 -8.55 12.53
CA THR A 75 -2.09 -8.81 13.09
C THR A 75 -2.29 -10.24 13.60
N ASN A 76 -1.47 -11.19 13.15
CA ASN A 76 -1.57 -12.60 13.57
C ASN A 76 -1.00 -12.90 14.96
N ILE A 77 -0.40 -11.91 15.65
CA ILE A 77 0.16 -12.10 17.00
C ILE A 77 -0.91 -11.94 18.10
N PHE A 78 -1.98 -11.18 17.85
CA PHE A 78 -2.99 -10.83 18.86
C PHE A 78 -4.32 -11.60 18.75
N SER A 79 -4.51 -12.39 17.69
CA SER A 79 -5.78 -13.07 17.40
C SER A 79 -6.06 -14.32 18.25
N SER A 80 -5.13 -14.75 19.09
CA SER A 80 -5.23 -16.03 19.83
C SER A 80 -6.06 -15.98 21.13
N HIS A 81 -6.62 -14.84 21.53
CA HIS A 81 -7.21 -14.70 22.88
C HIS A 81 -8.68 -14.27 22.99
N ASN A 82 -9.37 -13.97 21.89
CA ASN A 82 -10.78 -13.54 21.95
C ASN A 82 -11.70 -14.49 21.18
N SER A 83 -11.85 -15.72 21.69
CA SER A 83 -12.94 -16.62 21.29
C SER A 83 -13.91 -16.76 22.47
N LEU A 84 -14.75 -15.76 22.69
CA LEU A 84 -15.98 -15.81 23.50
C LEU A 84 -16.62 -14.42 23.40
N LEU A 85 -17.91 -14.38 23.03
CA LEU A 85 -18.76 -13.21 22.76
C LEU A 85 -18.82 -12.79 21.29
N GLU A 86 -19.68 -13.47 20.52
CA GLU A 86 -20.28 -12.90 19.32
C GLU A 86 -21.48 -12.02 19.72
N PRO A 87 -21.47 -10.75 19.33
CA PRO A 87 -22.67 -10.09 18.87
C PRO A 87 -22.58 -9.88 17.36
N GLU A 88 -23.68 -10.15 16.68
CA GLU A 88 -23.93 -9.88 15.28
C GLU A 88 -23.86 -8.36 15.04
N ILE A 89 -22.65 -7.84 14.81
CA ILE A 89 -22.43 -6.44 14.47
C ILE A 89 -22.49 -6.36 12.94
N GLU A 90 -23.60 -5.81 12.44
CA GLU A 90 -23.71 -5.18 11.11
C GLU A 90 -22.51 -4.24 10.93
N HIS A 91 -21.42 -4.75 10.35
CA HIS A 91 -20.25 -3.96 10.02
C HIS A 91 -20.64 -3.07 8.85
N SER A 92 -21.22 -1.90 9.15
CA SER A 92 -21.10 -0.74 8.28
C SER A 92 -19.63 -0.32 8.31
N ASP A 93 -18.80 -1.06 7.58
CA ASP A 93 -17.41 -0.68 7.36
C ASP A 93 -17.43 0.68 6.65
N SER A 94 -17.33 1.76 7.42
CA SER A 94 -17.04 3.09 6.91
C SER A 94 -15.58 3.07 6.44
N TYR A 95 -15.37 2.50 5.25
CA TYR A 95 -14.09 2.53 4.58
C TYR A 95 -13.76 4.00 4.28
N SER A 96 -12.74 4.53 4.95
CA SER A 96 -12.07 5.76 4.55
C SER A 96 -11.50 5.53 3.15
N VAL A 97 -12.21 6.00 2.12
CA VAL A 97 -11.67 6.08 0.77
C VAL A 97 -10.39 6.90 0.88
N PRO A 98 -9.22 6.41 0.42
CA PRO A 98 -8.02 7.22 0.43
C PRO A 98 -8.34 8.52 -0.31
N VAL A 99 -8.21 9.64 0.39
CA VAL A 99 -8.44 10.96 -0.22
C VAL A 99 -7.48 11.04 -1.39
N TYR A 100 -8.01 11.06 -2.62
CA TYR A 100 -7.21 11.19 -3.83
C TYR A 100 -6.32 12.43 -3.69
N GLN A 101 -5.05 12.24 -3.38
CA GLN A 101 -4.10 13.34 -3.27
C GLN A 101 -3.77 13.78 -4.69
N GLY A 102 -4.40 14.86 -5.15
CA GLY A 102 -4.13 15.40 -6.47
C GLY A 102 -5.19 16.40 -6.96
N LYS A 103 -4.78 17.28 -7.87
CA LYS A 103 -5.72 18.12 -8.63
C LYS A 103 -6.24 17.30 -9.80
N LYS A 104 -7.57 17.17 -9.92
CA LYS A 104 -8.18 16.60 -11.13
C LYS A 104 -7.74 17.43 -12.34
N THR A 105 -6.91 16.82 -13.18
CA THR A 105 -6.41 17.44 -14.41
C THR A 105 -6.91 16.61 -15.58
N PRO A 106 -7.55 17.24 -16.59
CA PRO A 106 -7.95 16.51 -17.77
C PRO A 106 -6.71 16.05 -18.54
N VAL A 107 -6.82 14.92 -19.23
CA VAL A 107 -5.78 14.47 -20.15
C VAL A 107 -5.69 15.48 -21.29
N THR A 108 -4.52 16.08 -21.48
CA THR A 108 -4.26 17.06 -22.54
C THR A 108 -3.42 16.44 -23.66
N GLY A 109 -3.32 17.13 -24.80
CA GLY A 109 -2.58 16.66 -25.98
C GLY A 109 -3.45 15.86 -26.96
N ASN A 110 -2.83 14.95 -27.71
CA ASN A 110 -3.53 14.16 -28.72
C ASN A 110 -4.21 12.94 -28.08
N VAL A 111 -5.43 13.13 -27.61
CA VAL A 111 -6.24 12.07 -26.97
C VAL A 111 -6.80 11.05 -27.97
N LYS A 112 -6.74 11.34 -29.28
CA LYS A 112 -7.28 10.45 -30.31
C LYS A 112 -6.54 9.11 -30.35
N GLN A 113 -5.26 9.06 -29.99
CA GLN A 113 -4.47 7.82 -29.95
C GLN A 113 -5.04 6.79 -28.97
N LEU A 114 -5.65 7.25 -27.87
CA LEU A 114 -6.27 6.36 -26.88
C LEU A 114 -7.58 5.74 -27.39
N SER A 115 -8.17 6.26 -28.48
CA SER A 115 -9.42 5.71 -29.03
C SER A 115 -9.27 4.23 -29.40
N TYR A 116 -8.15 3.84 -30.02
CA TYR A 116 -7.87 2.44 -30.37
C TYR A 116 -7.86 1.53 -29.16
N PHE A 117 -7.29 1.99 -28.04
CA PHE A 117 -7.27 1.25 -26.79
C PHE A 117 -8.69 1.09 -26.22
N PHE A 118 -9.48 2.16 -26.16
CA PHE A 118 -10.86 2.08 -25.67
C PHE A 118 -11.77 1.25 -26.57
N ASP A 119 -11.57 1.28 -27.88
CA ASP A 119 -12.32 0.47 -28.82
C ASP A 119 -11.94 -1.01 -28.71
N ALA A 120 -10.68 -1.34 -28.45
CA ALA A 120 -10.29 -2.69 -28.08
C ALA A 120 -11.00 -3.16 -26.79
N LEU A 121 -11.04 -2.31 -25.75
CA LEU A 121 -11.74 -2.62 -24.49
C LEU A 121 -13.24 -2.83 -24.68
N LYS A 122 -13.92 -2.04 -25.52
CA LYS A 122 -15.34 -2.25 -25.84
C LYS A 122 -15.59 -3.63 -26.48
N ASN A 123 -14.64 -4.10 -27.29
CA ASN A 123 -14.70 -5.38 -27.98
C ASN A 123 -14.11 -6.56 -27.19
N SER A 124 -13.72 -6.35 -25.93
CA SER A 124 -13.09 -7.37 -25.06
C SER A 124 -13.96 -8.60 -24.78
N LYS A 125 -15.29 -8.49 -24.92
CA LYS A 125 -16.21 -9.63 -24.76
C LYS A 125 -16.08 -10.68 -25.87
N SER A 126 -15.65 -10.28 -27.07
CA SER A 126 -15.52 -11.18 -28.22
C SER A 126 -14.06 -11.48 -28.56
N LYS A 127 -13.12 -10.66 -28.10
CA LYS A 127 -11.68 -10.81 -28.37
C LYS A 127 -10.86 -10.62 -27.12
N THR A 128 -9.82 -11.44 -26.95
CA THR A 128 -8.87 -11.26 -25.85
C THR A 128 -8.07 -9.97 -26.03
N VAL A 129 -8.15 -9.07 -25.07
CA VAL A 129 -7.33 -7.85 -24.99
C VAL A 129 -6.23 -8.09 -23.97
N ARG A 130 -4.96 -7.90 -24.36
CA ARG A 130 -3.80 -7.96 -23.47
C ARG A 130 -3.30 -6.54 -23.25
N ILE A 131 -3.19 -6.13 -21.99
CA ILE A 131 -2.74 -4.80 -21.59
C ILE A 131 -1.37 -4.97 -20.94
N ALA A 132 -0.38 -4.22 -21.43
CA ALA A 132 0.95 -4.16 -20.83
C ALA A 132 1.10 -2.84 -20.08
N HIS A 133 1.48 -2.91 -18.80
CA HIS A 133 1.72 -1.75 -17.95
C HIS A 133 3.22 -1.65 -17.70
N TYR A 134 3.83 -0.57 -18.19
CA TYR A 134 5.25 -0.30 -18.02
C TYR A 134 5.43 0.91 -17.11
N GLY A 135 6.38 0.80 -16.18
CA GLY A 135 6.66 1.82 -15.19
C GLY A 135 8.03 1.59 -14.57
N ASP A 136 8.27 2.29 -13.47
CA ASP A 136 9.44 2.15 -12.62
C ASP A 136 9.17 1.18 -11.45
N SER A 137 9.85 1.35 -10.33
CA SER A 137 9.64 0.54 -9.13
C SER A 137 8.23 0.63 -8.55
N ALA A 138 7.43 1.65 -8.86
CA ALA A 138 6.09 1.81 -8.31
C ALA A 138 5.09 0.72 -8.77
N ILE A 139 5.40 -0.01 -9.84
CA ILE A 139 4.59 -1.14 -10.32
C ILE A 139 5.10 -2.51 -9.85
N GLU A 140 6.18 -2.54 -9.06
CA GLU A 140 6.77 -3.76 -8.50
C GLU A 140 5.79 -4.45 -7.54
N GLY A 141 5.80 -5.78 -7.48
CA GLY A 141 4.93 -6.53 -6.58
C GLY A 141 3.44 -6.45 -6.91
N ASP A 142 3.09 -6.02 -8.13
CA ASP A 142 1.71 -5.81 -8.57
C ASP A 142 0.97 -4.71 -7.77
N LEU A 143 1.65 -3.77 -7.12
CA LEU A 143 1.01 -2.79 -6.22
C LEU A 143 -0.08 -1.95 -6.90
N ILE A 144 0.23 -1.33 -8.04
CA ILE A 144 -0.75 -0.55 -8.83
C ILE A 144 -1.42 -1.45 -9.88
N THR A 145 -0.65 -2.37 -10.46
CA THR A 145 -1.10 -3.21 -11.56
C THR A 145 -2.21 -4.17 -11.13
N ALA A 146 -2.26 -4.57 -9.85
CA ALA A 146 -3.33 -5.36 -9.26
C ALA A 146 -4.68 -4.66 -9.39
N ASP A 147 -4.77 -3.44 -8.88
CA ASP A 147 -6.00 -2.65 -8.85
C ASP A 147 -6.48 -2.34 -10.27
N LEU A 148 -5.55 -2.04 -11.19
CA LEU A 148 -5.88 -1.86 -12.61
C LEU A 148 -6.44 -3.14 -13.22
N ARG A 149 -5.77 -4.28 -13.00
CA ARG A 149 -6.21 -5.58 -13.51
C ARG A 149 -7.58 -5.96 -12.98
N GLU A 150 -7.82 -5.83 -11.68
CA GLU A 150 -9.13 -6.09 -11.06
C GLU A 150 -10.20 -5.16 -11.62
N SER A 151 -9.92 -3.86 -11.75
CA SER A 151 -10.84 -2.87 -12.30
C SER A 151 -11.23 -3.19 -13.76
N PHE A 152 -10.25 -3.56 -14.59
CA PHE A 152 -10.50 -3.95 -15.98
C PHE A 152 -11.27 -5.26 -16.06
N GLN A 153 -10.90 -6.28 -15.28
CA GLN A 153 -11.55 -7.58 -15.26
C GLN A 153 -12.99 -7.51 -14.77
N SER A 154 -13.24 -6.71 -13.72
CA SER A 154 -14.59 -6.46 -13.18
C SER A 154 -15.50 -5.78 -14.22
N LYS A 155 -14.98 -4.81 -14.97
CA LYS A 155 -15.77 -4.02 -15.92
C LYS A 155 -15.93 -4.65 -17.31
N PHE A 156 -14.87 -5.28 -17.80
CA PHE A 156 -14.78 -5.77 -19.19
C PHE A 156 -14.71 -7.30 -19.29
N GLY A 157 -14.60 -7.99 -18.15
CA GLY A 157 -14.45 -9.44 -18.07
C GLY A 157 -12.99 -9.90 -18.15
N GLY A 158 -12.79 -11.19 -17.90
CA GLY A 158 -11.48 -11.84 -17.86
C GLY A 158 -11.06 -12.21 -16.44
N ASN A 159 -10.31 -13.31 -16.30
CA ASN A 159 -9.88 -13.86 -15.01
C ASN A 159 -8.39 -14.27 -15.01
N GLY A 160 -7.63 -13.82 -16.01
CA GLY A 160 -6.24 -14.22 -16.20
C GLY A 160 -5.28 -13.35 -15.40
N VAL A 161 -4.21 -13.95 -14.88
CA VAL A 161 -3.09 -13.22 -14.23
C VAL A 161 -2.24 -12.43 -15.24
N GLY A 162 -2.35 -12.75 -16.54
CA GLY A 162 -1.60 -12.10 -17.60
C GLY A 162 -0.25 -12.75 -17.83
N TRP A 163 0.73 -11.96 -18.23
CA TRP A 163 2.10 -12.41 -18.45
C TRP A 163 2.87 -12.37 -17.13
N LEU A 164 3.57 -13.47 -16.83
CA LEU A 164 4.45 -13.61 -15.68
C LEU A 164 5.79 -14.12 -16.19
N GLY A 165 6.89 -13.59 -15.63
CA GLY A 165 8.20 -14.20 -15.81
C GLY A 165 8.22 -15.62 -15.25
N ILE A 166 9.14 -16.46 -15.73
CA ILE A 166 9.29 -17.84 -15.23
C ILE A 166 9.78 -17.81 -13.78
N THR A 167 10.76 -16.95 -13.50
CA THR A 167 11.21 -16.60 -12.15
C THR A 167 10.88 -15.13 -11.88
N SER A 168 10.78 -14.75 -10.61
CA SER A 168 10.43 -13.40 -10.20
C SER A 168 10.96 -13.14 -8.78
N GLN A 169 11.60 -11.99 -8.59
CA GLN A 169 12.17 -11.58 -7.30
C GLN A 169 11.11 -11.00 -6.36
N ASP A 170 10.01 -10.51 -6.92
CA ASP A 170 8.94 -9.81 -6.21
C ASP A 170 7.82 -10.72 -5.68
N ILE A 171 7.97 -12.05 -5.78
CA ILE A 171 6.94 -13.01 -5.36
C ILE A 171 6.53 -12.84 -3.91
N THR A 172 7.49 -12.60 -3.01
CA THR A 172 7.27 -12.57 -1.56
C THR A 172 6.30 -11.48 -1.13
N PHE A 173 6.17 -10.40 -1.90
CA PHE A 173 5.33 -9.26 -1.54
C PHE A 173 4.18 -9.00 -2.54
N ARG A 174 3.99 -9.87 -3.53
CA ARG A 174 2.78 -9.85 -4.37
C ARG A 174 1.56 -10.24 -3.55
N GLN A 175 0.50 -9.45 -3.67
CA GLN A 175 -0.72 -9.65 -2.86
C GLN A 175 -1.82 -10.44 -3.60
N THR A 176 -1.80 -10.41 -4.92
CA THR A 176 -2.90 -10.89 -5.77
C THR A 176 -2.60 -12.18 -6.51
N THR A 177 -1.33 -12.56 -6.64
CA THR A 177 -0.87 -13.69 -7.44
C THR A 177 0.09 -14.56 -6.63
N LYS A 178 -0.23 -15.85 -6.51
CA LYS A 178 0.71 -16.86 -6.00
C LYS A 178 1.53 -17.40 -7.15
N HIS A 179 2.84 -17.28 -7.06
CA HIS A 179 3.76 -17.75 -8.08
C HIS A 179 4.81 -18.65 -7.41
N SER A 180 5.05 -19.83 -7.98
CA SER A 180 6.04 -20.79 -7.50
C SER A 180 6.75 -21.41 -8.70
N PHE A 181 8.06 -21.56 -8.61
CA PHE A 181 8.91 -22.17 -9.63
C PHE A 181 9.90 -23.12 -8.94
N SER A 182 10.52 -24.01 -9.70
CA SER A 182 11.51 -24.95 -9.17
C SER A 182 12.87 -24.27 -8.91
N ASP A 183 13.65 -24.80 -7.98
CA ASP A 183 14.93 -24.19 -7.57
C ASP A 183 16.04 -24.30 -8.64
N ASN A 184 15.81 -25.02 -9.73
CA ASN A 184 16.78 -25.24 -10.81
C ASN A 184 16.65 -24.23 -11.96
N TRP A 185 15.86 -23.18 -11.80
CA TRP A 185 15.82 -22.06 -12.74
C TRP A 185 16.89 -21.03 -12.35
N GLU A 186 17.83 -20.77 -13.25
CA GLU A 186 18.79 -19.65 -13.11
C GLU A 186 18.13 -18.35 -13.60
N SER A 187 18.23 -17.27 -12.81
CA SER A 187 17.67 -15.95 -13.14
C SER A 187 18.73 -15.02 -13.72
#